data_AF-A0A7C5VY25-F1
#
_entry.id   AF-A0A7C5VY25-F1
#
_cell.length_a   1.000
_cell.length_b   1.000
_cell.length_c   1.000
_cell.angle_alpha   90.00
_cell.angle_beta   90.00
_cell.angle_gamma   90.00
#
_symmetry.space_group_name_H-M   'P 1'
#
loop_
_entity.id
_entity.type
_entity.pdbx_description
1 polymer ?
#
loop_
_entity_poly.entity_id
_entity_poly.type
_entity_poly.pdbx_seq_one_letter_code
_entity_poly.pdbx_strand_id
1 'polypeptide(L)'
;MPVPSLPSSAITWPNRQTVDEAVRRWAAALVRKHPVPRILAIGYFGSYARGDWGFGSDVDLLVIVEDDPTPFIERALRYQTLSLPVPADLFVYTRDEWQAIQEQPSGRHIAREVVWVWPEDEQGQTGEAEHEDHKTLPSSEADSAEPSR
;
A
#
# COMPACT_ATOMS: atom_id res chain seq x y z
N MET A 1 -41.89 4.73 -26.29
CA MET A 1 -41.03 5.81 -25.79
C MET A 1 -39.74 5.18 -25.27
N PRO A 2 -38.55 5.64 -25.67
CA PRO A 2 -37.29 5.19 -25.06
C PRO A 2 -37.07 5.93 -23.75
N VAL A 3 -36.70 5.19 -22.69
CA VAL A 3 -36.27 5.78 -21.41
C VAL A 3 -34.81 6.22 -21.53
N PRO A 4 -34.41 7.41 -21.07
CA PRO A 4 -33.01 7.79 -21.04
C PRO A 4 -32.26 6.85 -20.10
N SER A 5 -31.21 6.19 -20.60
CA SER A 5 -30.22 5.51 -19.77
C SER A 5 -29.46 6.57 -18.98
N LEU A 6 -29.53 6.50 -17.65
CA LEU A 6 -28.63 7.26 -16.78
C LEU A 6 -27.19 6.78 -17.08
N PRO A 7 -26.22 7.68 -17.27
CA PRO A 7 -24.83 7.27 -17.37
C PRO A 7 -24.48 6.58 -16.06
N SER A 8 -24.11 5.30 -16.15
CA SER A 8 -23.58 4.53 -15.04
C SER A 8 -22.40 5.33 -14.48
N SER A 9 -22.60 6.01 -13.34
CA SER A 9 -21.53 6.70 -12.65
C SER A 9 -20.70 5.61 -12.00
N ALA A 10 -19.81 5.02 -12.79
CA ALA A 10 -18.79 4.12 -12.29
C ALA A 10 -17.94 4.96 -11.32
N ILE A 11 -18.19 4.79 -10.02
CA ILE A 11 -17.29 5.27 -8.98
C ILE A 11 -15.95 4.59 -9.27
N THR A 12 -15.03 5.32 -9.87
CA THR A 12 -13.66 4.84 -10.07
C THR A 12 -13.00 4.82 -8.71
N TRP A 13 -12.70 3.62 -8.21
CA TRP A 13 -11.97 3.48 -6.96
C TRP A 13 -10.54 4.02 -7.13
N PRO A 14 -9.98 4.74 -6.14
CA PRO A 14 -8.63 5.29 -6.25
C PRO A 14 -7.58 4.22 -6.59
N ASN A 15 -6.69 4.55 -7.51
CA ASN A 15 -5.55 3.70 -7.83
C ASN A 15 -4.42 3.89 -6.79
N ARG A 16 -3.42 3.00 -6.82
CA ARG A 16 -2.27 3.05 -5.90
C ARG A 16 -1.49 4.36 -5.93
N GLN A 17 -1.31 4.97 -7.10
CA GLN A 17 -0.59 6.24 -7.22
C GLN A 17 -1.31 7.36 -6.48
N THR A 18 -2.62 7.50 -6.68
CA THR A 18 -3.44 8.49 -5.99
C THR A 18 -3.41 8.30 -4.47
N VAL A 19 -3.40 7.05 -4.00
CA VAL A 19 -3.31 6.73 -2.57
C VAL A 19 -1.92 7.03 -2.01
N ASP A 20 -0.83 6.61 -2.68
CA ASP A 20 0.55 6.90 -2.25
C ASP A 20 0.79 8.41 -2.12
N GLU A 21 0.42 9.20 -3.14
CA GLU A 21 0.56 10.67 -3.10
C GLU A 21 -0.25 11.31 -1.96
N ALA A 22 -1.44 10.79 -1.68
CA ALA A 22 -2.27 11.26 -0.58
C ALA A 22 -1.64 10.90 0.79
N VAL A 23 -1.11 9.69 0.92
CA VAL A 23 -0.45 9.20 2.14
C VAL A 23 0.84 9.98 2.41
N ARG A 24 1.66 10.27 1.40
CA ARG A 24 2.85 11.14 1.54
C ARG A 24 2.49 12.53 2.04
N ARG A 25 1.48 13.16 1.44
CA ARG A 25 1.00 14.48 1.88
C ARG A 25 0.44 14.45 3.30
N TRP A 26 -0.30 13.40 3.64
CA TRP A 26 -0.82 13.18 4.98
C TRP A 26 0.31 12.99 6.00
N ALA A 27 1.30 12.15 5.70
CA ALA A 27 2.46 11.89 6.54
C ALA A 27 3.24 13.18 6.84
N ALA A 28 3.53 13.98 5.81
CA ALA A 28 4.20 15.27 5.98
C ALA A 28 3.39 16.24 6.85
N ALA A 29 2.06 16.26 6.72
CA ALA A 29 1.20 17.08 7.57
C ALA A 29 1.15 16.56 9.02
N LEU A 30 1.16 15.24 9.20
CA LEU A 30 1.13 14.58 10.51
C LEU A 30 2.35 14.94 11.35
N VAL A 31 3.55 14.80 10.77
CA VAL A 31 4.83 15.11 11.43
C VAL A 31 4.89 16.57 11.87
N ARG A 32 4.36 17.49 11.07
CA ARG A 32 4.30 18.92 11.42
C ARG A 32 3.30 19.22 12.54
N LYS A 33 2.16 18.54 12.55
CA LYS A 33 1.09 18.78 13.54
C LYS A 33 1.37 18.13 14.89
N HIS A 34 2.10 17.01 14.90
CA HIS A 34 2.36 16.20 16.09
C HIS A 34 3.87 16.05 16.32
N PRO A 35 4.54 17.09 16.86
CA PRO A 35 5.98 17.00 17.18
C PRO A 35 6.26 16.09 18.37
N VAL A 36 5.25 15.81 19.21
CA VAL A 36 5.33 14.95 20.38
C VAL A 36 4.13 13.98 20.39
N PRO A 37 4.35 12.66 20.55
CA PRO A 37 5.66 11.99 20.55
C PRO A 37 6.36 12.07 19.19
N ARG A 38 7.69 11.99 19.20
CA ARG A 38 8.49 12.10 17.96
C ARG A 38 8.14 10.96 17.02
N ILE A 39 7.66 11.28 15.83
CA ILE A 39 7.43 10.30 14.76
C ILE A 39 8.79 9.91 14.16
N LEU A 40 9.08 8.62 14.16
CA LEU A 40 10.30 8.04 13.59
C LEU A 40 10.10 7.63 12.14
N ALA A 41 8.97 6.98 11.84
CA ALA A 41 8.67 6.51 10.50
C ALA A 41 7.16 6.44 10.24
N ILE A 42 6.77 6.61 8.99
CA ILE A 42 5.39 6.41 8.51
C ILE A 42 5.45 5.59 7.24
N GLY A 43 4.59 4.58 7.14
CA GLY A 43 4.45 3.76 5.95
C GLY A 43 3.03 3.26 5.79
N TYR A 44 2.79 2.56 4.70
CA TYR A 44 1.56 1.80 4.48
C TYR A 44 1.89 0.38 4.03
N PHE A 45 1.00 -0.56 4.33
CA PHE A 45 1.15 -1.96 3.96
C PHE A 45 -0.18 -2.50 3.42
N GLY A 46 -0.29 -3.82 3.28
CA GLY A 46 -1.54 -4.45 2.86
C GLY A 46 -1.77 -4.35 1.36
N SER A 47 -3.04 -4.24 0.97
CA SER A 47 -3.46 -4.46 -0.43
C SER A 47 -2.91 -3.41 -1.41
N TYR A 48 -2.82 -2.16 -0.96
CA TYR A 48 -2.20 -1.08 -1.74
C TYR A 48 -0.68 -1.22 -1.87
N ALA A 49 -0.02 -1.89 -0.91
CA ALA A 49 1.42 -2.16 -1.00
C ALA A 49 1.70 -3.34 -1.94
N ARG A 50 0.92 -4.42 -1.86
CA ARG A 50 1.09 -5.63 -2.69
C ARG A 50 0.57 -5.49 -4.12
N GLY A 51 -0.35 -4.56 -4.35
CA GLY A 51 -0.91 -4.30 -5.67
C GLY A 51 -2.20 -5.07 -5.99
N ASP A 52 -2.80 -5.73 -5.01
CA ASP A 52 -4.01 -6.55 -5.10
C ASP A 52 -5.26 -5.83 -4.56
N TRP A 53 -5.27 -4.49 -4.57
CA TRP A 53 -6.39 -3.68 -4.07
C TRP A 53 -7.60 -3.72 -5.00
N GLY A 54 -8.81 -3.63 -4.42
CA GLY A 54 -10.07 -3.68 -5.14
C GLY A 54 -11.08 -2.65 -4.63
N PHE A 55 -12.30 -2.72 -5.15
CA PHE A 55 -13.40 -1.87 -4.67
C PHE A 55 -13.66 -2.13 -3.18
N GLY A 56 -13.71 -1.07 -2.38
CA GLY A 56 -13.90 -1.18 -0.93
C GLY A 56 -12.63 -1.42 -0.13
N SER A 57 -11.45 -1.55 -0.78
CA SER A 57 -10.18 -1.68 -0.07
C SER A 57 -9.83 -0.42 0.70
N ASP A 58 -9.50 -0.60 1.96
CA ASP A 58 -8.86 0.36 2.85
C ASP A 58 -7.34 0.42 2.63
N VAL A 59 -6.71 1.47 3.16
CA VAL A 59 -5.26 1.59 3.27
C VAL A 59 -4.82 1.33 4.70
N ASP A 60 -3.98 0.31 4.89
CA ASP A 60 -3.37 0.00 6.18
C ASP A 60 -2.15 0.90 6.39
N LEU A 61 -2.23 1.80 7.37
CA LEU A 61 -1.19 2.75 7.73
C LEU A 61 -0.43 2.30 8.97
N LEU A 62 0.88 2.51 8.94
CA LEU A 62 1.78 2.21 10.03
C LEU A 62 2.53 3.48 10.44
N VAL A 63 2.45 3.87 11.70
CA VAL A 63 3.22 4.98 12.28
C VAL A 63 4.08 4.42 13.42
N ILE A 64 5.38 4.70 13.36
CA ILE A 64 6.32 4.38 14.42
C ILE A 64 6.67 5.67 15.15
N VAL A 65 6.37 5.71 16.45
CA VAL A 65 6.75 6.82 17.34
C VAL A 65 7.90 6.39 18.25
N GLU A 66 8.63 7.37 18.78
CA GLU A 66 9.75 7.10 19.68
C GLU A 66 9.32 6.39 20.95
N ASP A 67 8.33 6.95 21.64
CA ASP A 67 7.71 6.37 22.82
C ASP A 67 6.30 6.96 23.00
N ASP A 68 5.36 6.18 23.53
CA ASP A 68 4.02 6.66 23.89
C ASP A 68 3.39 5.70 24.93
N PRO A 69 3.17 6.15 26.19
CA PRO A 69 2.61 5.30 27.25
C PRO A 69 1.11 4.98 27.06
N THR A 70 0.46 5.61 26.08
CA THR A 70 -0.97 5.41 25.79
C THR A 70 -1.22 3.99 25.27
N PRO A 71 -2.34 3.33 25.61
CA PRO A 71 -2.67 2.02 25.06
C PRO A 71 -2.73 2.03 23.53
N PHE A 72 -2.27 0.94 22.90
CA PHE A 72 -2.16 0.80 21.44
C PHE A 72 -3.41 1.24 20.67
N ILE A 73 -4.59 0.76 21.08
CA ILE A 73 -5.88 1.07 20.43
C ILE A 73 -6.23 2.56 20.51
N GLU A 74 -5.85 3.23 21.60
CA GLU A 74 -6.17 4.64 21.81
C GLU A 74 -5.23 5.59 21.06
N ARG A 75 -4.01 5.15 20.74
CA ARG A 75 -3.02 6.00 20.04
C ARG A 75 -3.51 6.41 18.66
N ALA A 76 -4.14 5.50 17.91
CA ALA A 76 -4.67 5.77 16.58
C ALA A 76 -5.71 6.90 16.58
N LEU A 77 -6.48 7.04 17.66
CA LEU A 77 -7.54 8.05 17.80
C LEU A 77 -7.02 9.49 17.80
N ARG A 78 -5.72 9.69 18.05
CA ARG A 78 -5.09 11.02 18.05
C ARG A 78 -4.85 11.57 16.64
N TYR A 79 -4.91 10.72 15.63
CA TYR A 79 -4.50 11.05 14.28
C TYR A 79 -5.70 10.98 13.34
N GLN A 80 -5.91 12.06 12.59
CA GLN A 80 -7.02 12.14 11.65
C GLN A 80 -6.62 11.60 10.28
N THR A 81 -7.34 10.60 9.79
CA THR A 81 -7.12 9.95 8.47
C THR A 81 -8.14 10.38 7.41
N LEU A 82 -9.13 11.21 7.76
CA LEU A 82 -10.23 11.63 6.88
C LEU A 82 -9.81 12.40 5.62
N SER A 83 -8.56 12.85 5.53
CA SER A 83 -8.03 13.50 4.33
C SER A 83 -7.62 12.51 3.23
N LEU A 84 -7.63 11.22 3.52
CA LEU A 84 -7.26 10.17 2.57
C LEU A 84 -8.43 9.85 1.63
N PRO A 85 -8.15 9.47 0.38
CA PRO A 85 -9.18 9.21 -0.63
C PRO A 85 -9.92 7.88 -0.42
N VAL A 86 -9.46 7.04 0.52
CA VAL A 86 -10.05 5.75 0.89
C VAL A 86 -10.09 5.62 2.42
N PRO A 87 -10.95 4.73 2.97
CA PRO A 87 -10.89 4.37 4.38
C PRO A 87 -9.47 3.93 4.77
N ALA A 88 -9.06 4.23 5.99
CA ALA A 88 -7.71 3.95 6.44
C ALA A 88 -7.70 3.38 7.85
N ASP A 89 -7.03 2.25 7.99
CA ASP A 89 -6.77 1.60 9.26
C ASP A 89 -5.38 2.03 9.75
N LEU A 90 -5.30 2.63 10.93
CA LEU A 90 -4.07 3.22 11.44
C LEU A 90 -3.53 2.44 12.64
N PHE A 91 -2.30 1.96 12.50
CA PHE A 91 -1.56 1.27 13.54
C PHE A 91 -0.40 2.15 14.03
N VAL A 92 -0.37 2.43 15.34
CA VAL A 92 0.64 3.31 15.96
C VAL A 92 1.47 2.51 16.98
N TYR A 93 2.70 2.18 16.60
CA TYR A 93 3.63 1.44 17.43
C TYR A 93 4.70 2.35 18.03
N THR A 94 5.13 2.04 19.24
CA THR A 94 6.41 2.57 19.74
C THR A 94 7.57 1.85 19.05
N ARG A 95 8.77 2.43 19.14
CA ARG A 95 10.00 1.79 18.64
C ARG A 95 10.15 0.37 19.20
N ASP A 96 9.95 0.21 20.50
CA ASP A 96 10.15 -1.05 21.21
C ASP A 96 9.12 -2.11 20.80
N GLU A 97 7.85 -1.72 20.65
CA GLU A 97 6.79 -2.62 20.17
C GLU A 97 7.05 -3.06 18.73
N TRP A 98 7.48 -2.14 17.86
CA TRP A 98 7.79 -2.46 16.48
C TRP A 98 8.99 -3.43 16.37
N GLN A 99 10.00 -3.27 17.22
CA GLN A 99 11.11 -4.21 17.31
C GLN A 99 10.63 -5.60 17.76
N ALA A 100 9.83 -5.68 18.82
CA ALA A 100 9.30 -6.95 19.33
C ALA A 100 8.42 -7.69 18.30
N ILE A 101 7.65 -6.96 17.48
CA ILE A 101 6.82 -7.57 16.43
C ILE A 101 7.67 -8.13 15.30
N GLN A 102 8.77 -7.47 14.92
CA GLN A 102 9.67 -7.95 13.86
C GLN A 102 10.44 -9.24 14.23
N GLU A 103 10.51 -9.58 15.52
CA GLU A 103 11.03 -10.87 15.97
C GLU A 103 10.10 -12.03 15.58
N GLN A 104 8.81 -11.75 15.41
CA GLN A 104 7.79 -12.73 15.04
C GLN A 104 7.71 -12.91 13.52
N PRO A 105 7.37 -14.11 13.01
CA PRO A 105 7.27 -14.36 11.57
C PRO A 105 6.28 -13.44 10.84
N SER A 106 5.13 -13.15 11.46
CA SER A 106 4.10 -12.27 10.91
C SER A 106 4.57 -10.82 10.83
N GLY A 107 5.19 -10.30 11.89
CA GLY A 107 5.73 -8.94 11.90
C GLY A 107 6.87 -8.74 10.91
N ARG A 108 7.73 -9.75 10.73
CA ARG A 108 8.76 -9.73 9.70
C ARG A 108 8.19 -9.70 8.29
N HIS A 109 7.06 -10.38 8.07
CA HIS A 109 6.36 -10.33 6.79
C HIS A 109 5.84 -8.92 6.51
N ILE A 110 5.12 -8.33 7.47
CA ILE A 110 4.61 -6.95 7.36
C ILE A 110 5.77 -5.98 7.10
N ALA A 111 6.84 -6.03 7.89
CA ALA A 111 7.98 -5.13 7.75
C ALA A 111 8.65 -5.18 6.36
N ARG A 112 8.55 -6.29 5.63
CA ARG A 112 9.05 -6.41 4.25
C ARG A 112 8.12 -5.83 3.21
N GLU A 113 6.82 -5.77 3.51
CA GLU A 113 5.79 -5.25 2.61
C GLU A 113 5.52 -3.76 2.81
N VAL A 114 5.94 -3.19 3.94
CA VAL A 114 5.71 -1.77 4.22
C VAL A 114 6.42 -0.90 3.18
N VAL A 115 5.63 -0.04 2.54
CA VAL A 115 6.12 1.07 1.74
C VAL A 115 6.29 2.27 2.66
N TRP A 116 7.53 2.66 2.94
CA TRP A 116 7.86 3.81 3.77
C TRP A 116 7.67 5.11 2.98
N VAL A 117 6.98 6.07 3.60
CA VAL A 117 6.72 7.41 3.04
C VAL A 117 7.36 8.53 3.87
N TRP A 118 7.77 8.23 5.11
CA TRP A 118 8.50 9.13 5.99
C TRP A 118 9.50 8.33 6.85
N PRO A 119 10.75 8.80 7.05
CA PRO A 119 11.37 9.95 6.40
C PRO A 119 11.34 9.80 4.86
N GLU A 120 11.45 10.91 4.13
CA GLU A 120 11.59 10.86 2.66
C GLU A 120 12.92 10.19 2.32
N ASP A 121 12.97 8.86 2.41
CA ASP A 121 14.11 8.09 1.94
C ASP A 121 14.16 8.24 0.41
N GLU A 122 15.36 8.46 -0.12
CA GLU A 122 15.67 8.65 -1.56
C GLU A 122 15.26 7.45 -2.47
N GLN A 123 14.59 6.45 -1.90
CA GLN A 123 14.17 5.19 -2.52
C GLN A 123 12.89 5.31 -3.37
N GLY A 124 12.40 6.53 -3.62
CA GLY A 124 11.14 6.81 -4.35
C GLY A 124 11.14 6.53 -5.86
N GLN A 125 12.05 5.69 -6.38
CA GLN A 125 12.14 5.39 -7.82
C GLN A 125 12.36 3.91 -8.20
N THR A 126 12.35 2.97 -7.25
CA THR A 126 12.48 1.53 -7.59
C THR A 126 11.16 0.79 -7.33
N GLY A 127 10.21 0.94 -8.23
CA GLY A 127 8.92 0.25 -8.19
C GLY A 127 8.19 0.13 -9.53
N GLU A 128 8.77 0.64 -10.62
CA GLU A 128 8.35 0.37 -12.00
C GLU A 128 9.47 -0.42 -12.67
N ALA A 129 9.50 -1.73 -12.41
CA ALA A 129 10.17 -2.66 -13.29
C ALA A 129 9.18 -3.77 -13.64
N GLU A 130 8.64 -3.63 -14.85
CA GLU A 130 8.48 -4.74 -15.79
C GLU A 130 7.50 -5.84 -15.38
N HIS A 131 6.26 -5.70 -15.83
CA HIS A 131 5.55 -6.83 -16.46
C HIS A 131 4.97 -6.32 -17.79
N GLU A 132 5.88 -5.98 -18.71
CA GLU A 132 5.57 -5.89 -20.14
C GLU A 132 5.67 -7.30 -20.73
N ASP A 133 4.59 -7.65 -21.43
CA ASP A 133 4.47 -8.60 -22.53
C ASP A 133 5.68 -9.47 -22.88
N HIS A 134 5.56 -10.78 -22.63
CA HIS A 134 6.21 -11.78 -23.47
C HIS A 134 5.18 -12.64 -24.19
N LYS A 135 4.76 -12.12 -25.34
CA LYS A 135 4.33 -12.88 -26.52
C LYS A 135 5.22 -14.12 -26.70
N THR A 136 4.62 -15.31 -26.66
CA THR A 136 5.20 -16.52 -27.27
C THR A 136 4.10 -17.25 -28.02
N LEU A 137 4.01 -16.99 -29.33
CA LEU A 137 3.45 -17.93 -30.30
C LEU A 137 4.50 -19.03 -30.52
N PRO A 138 4.15 -20.32 -30.51
CA PRO A 138 4.96 -21.30 -31.21
C PRO A 138 4.46 -21.43 -32.66
N SER A 139 5.19 -20.81 -33.59
CA SER A 139 5.28 -21.29 -34.96
C SER A 139 6.28 -22.46 -34.97
N SER A 140 5.82 -23.65 -35.31
CA SER A 140 6.67 -24.74 -35.79
C SER A 140 5.98 -25.34 -37.01
N GLU A 141 6.42 -24.89 -38.17
CA GLU A 141 6.16 -25.56 -39.44
C GLU A 141 6.94 -26.88 -39.52
N ALA A 142 6.27 -27.87 -40.14
CA ALA A 142 6.73 -28.94 -41.02
C ALA A 142 8.09 -29.63 -40.77
N ASP A 143 8.10 -30.96 -40.75
CA ASP A 143 8.18 -31.76 -41.99
C ASP A 143 8.40 -33.27 -41.70
N SER A 144 8.07 -34.08 -42.70
CA SER A 144 8.61 -35.41 -42.98
C SER A 144 7.94 -36.66 -42.39
N ALA A 145 7.07 -37.23 -43.25
CA ALA A 145 7.25 -38.52 -43.92
C ALA A 145 7.07 -39.84 -43.12
N GLU A 146 6.07 -40.59 -43.60
CA GLU A 146 5.96 -42.06 -43.68
C GLU A 146 7.32 -42.79 -43.83
N PRO A 147 7.44 -44.02 -43.28
CA PRO A 147 7.30 -45.16 -44.19
C PRO A 147 6.61 -46.41 -43.59
N SER A 148 6.16 -47.24 -44.53
CA SER A 148 5.45 -48.51 -44.40
C SER A 148 6.14 -49.61 -43.57
N ARG A 149 5.32 -50.47 -42.95
CA ARG A 149 5.50 -51.92 -42.97
C ARG A 149 4.19 -52.66 -42.72
#